data_AF-A0A378ULD4-F1
#
_entry.id   AF-A0A378ULD4-F1
#
_cell.length_a   1.000
_cell.length_b   1.000
_cell.length_c   1.000
_cell.angle_alpha   90.00
_cell.angle_beta   90.00
_cell.angle_gamma   90.00
#
_symmetry.space_group_name_H-M   'P 1'
#
loop_
_entity.id
_entity.type
_entity.pdbx_description
1 polymer ?
#
loop_
_entity_poly.entity_id
_entity_poly.type
_entity_poly.pdbx_seq_one_letter_code
_entity_poly.pdbx_strand_id
1 'polypeptide(L)'
;MWKTLSPVWQTLISTLLLVAAVSALYFCGYQAAAKQADADKAEIIATYQASALAAEQQYAAKLAEAAAEKQKWMDFAQQQSRDLAAAYQEIDRQAAQLEKQIDETVQKDGGGFNGIGSDSVRLYNRALGHAD
;
A
#
# COMPACT_ATOMS: atom_id res chain seq x y z
N MET A 1 76.45 9.76 -31.45
CA MET A 1 77.17 8.89 -32.41
C MET A 1 76.28 8.57 -33.62
N TRP A 2 75.79 9.56 -34.39
CA TRP A 2 74.79 9.32 -35.47
C TRP A 2 75.26 9.76 -36.87
N LYS A 3 76.53 10.13 -37.04
CA LYS A 3 77.03 10.76 -38.28
C LYS A 3 77.58 9.80 -39.34
N THR A 4 77.38 8.48 -39.23
CA THR A 4 77.92 7.49 -40.17
C THR A 4 76.86 6.61 -40.85
N LEU A 5 75.58 6.94 -40.74
CA LEU A 5 74.51 6.28 -41.50
C LEU A 5 74.26 7.06 -42.80
N SER A 6 74.09 6.35 -43.93
CA SER A 6 73.80 7.01 -45.20
C SER A 6 72.51 7.83 -45.11
N PRO A 7 72.40 8.97 -45.82
CA PRO A 7 71.25 9.89 -45.70
C PRO A 7 69.90 9.21 -45.97
N VAL A 8 69.91 8.13 -46.76
CA VAL A 8 68.72 7.29 -47.05
C VAL A 8 68.23 6.51 -45.82
N TRP A 9 69.13 5.99 -44.99
CA TRP A 9 68.73 5.29 -43.77
C TRP A 9 68.19 6.25 -42.71
N GLN A 10 68.69 7.48 -42.67
CA GLN A 10 68.22 8.49 -41.72
C GLN A 10 66.80 8.98 -42.05
N THR A 11 66.46 9.12 -43.33
CA THR A 11 65.09 9.48 -43.76
C THR A 11 64.10 8.35 -43.50
N LEU A 12 64.48 7.09 -43.77
CA LEU A 12 63.65 5.92 -43.48
C LEU A 12 63.35 5.74 -41.98
N ILE A 13 64.33 5.98 -41.11
CA ILE A 13 64.11 5.91 -39.65
C ILE A 13 63.17 7.04 -39.21
N SER A 14 63.33 8.24 -39.76
CA SER A 14 62.50 9.40 -39.42
C SER A 14 61.04 9.23 -39.87
N THR A 15 60.81 8.67 -41.06
CA THR A 15 59.44 8.38 -41.54
C THR A 15 58.77 7.29 -40.71
N LEU A 16 59.51 6.24 -40.33
CA LEU A 16 58.99 5.16 -39.51
C LEU A 16 58.63 5.65 -38.09
N LEU A 17 59.45 6.54 -37.52
CA LEU A 17 59.13 7.21 -36.25
C LEU A 17 57.89 8.10 -36.35
N LEU A 18 57.72 8.84 -37.44
CA LEU A 18 56.52 9.66 -37.67
C LEU A 18 55.25 8.82 -37.75
N VAL A 19 55.29 7.70 -38.50
CA VAL A 19 54.16 6.78 -38.60
C VAL A 19 53.83 6.18 -37.24
N ALA A 20 54.85 5.72 -36.49
CA ALA A 20 54.65 5.19 -35.15
C ALA A 20 54.05 6.22 -34.18
N ALA A 21 54.48 7.48 -34.24
CA ALA A 21 53.94 8.56 -33.42
C ALA A 21 52.46 8.84 -33.75
N VAL A 22 52.09 8.87 -35.02
CA VAL A 22 50.70 9.06 -35.46
C VAL A 22 49.82 7.90 -35.02
N SER A 23 50.29 6.65 -35.15
CA SER A 23 49.57 5.47 -34.69
C SER A 23 49.37 5.47 -33.17
N ALA A 24 50.40 5.82 -32.40
CA ALA A 24 50.31 5.90 -30.94
C ALA A 24 49.29 6.96 -30.49
N LEU A 25 49.27 8.13 -31.13
CA LEU A 25 48.28 9.18 -30.87
C LEU A 25 46.86 8.71 -31.20
N TYR A 26 46.67 8.01 -32.31
CA TYR A 26 45.37 7.46 -32.69
C TYR A 26 44.86 6.41 -31.68
N PHE A 27 45.70 5.45 -31.29
CA PHE A 27 45.34 4.43 -30.30
C PHE A 27 45.05 5.04 -28.92
N CYS A 28 45.86 6.01 -28.49
CA CYS A 28 45.66 6.69 -27.21
C CYS A 28 44.35 7.50 -27.22
N GLY A 29 44.06 8.20 -28.30
CA GLY A 29 42.80 8.94 -28.47
C GLY A 29 41.58 8.02 -28.53
N TYR A 30 41.66 6.91 -29.27
CA TYR A 30 40.57 5.93 -29.35
C TYR A 30 40.27 5.28 -28.01
N GLN A 31 41.30 4.88 -27.24
CA GLN A 31 41.10 4.31 -25.90
C GLN A 31 40.51 5.33 -24.93
N ALA A 32 40.93 6.59 -24.99
CA ALA A 32 40.36 7.66 -24.17
C ALA A 32 38.87 7.88 -24.50
N ALA A 33 38.53 7.97 -25.79
CA ALA A 33 37.16 8.11 -26.25
C ALA A 33 36.29 6.90 -25.89
N ALA A 34 36.82 5.67 -25.99
CA ALA A 34 36.11 4.45 -25.60
C ALA A 34 35.80 4.44 -24.10
N LYS A 35 36.78 4.79 -23.25
CA LYS A 35 36.56 4.89 -21.79
C LYS A 35 35.52 5.93 -21.43
N GLN A 36 35.53 7.07 -22.11
CA GLN A 36 34.54 8.13 -21.88
C GLN A 36 33.14 7.67 -22.32
N ALA A 37 33.02 7.04 -23.48
CA ALA A 37 31.74 6.50 -23.96
C ALA A 37 31.19 5.40 -23.03
N ASP A 38 32.04 4.56 -22.45
CA ASP A 38 31.63 3.54 -21.49
C ASP A 38 31.19 4.17 -20.14
N ALA A 39 31.86 5.23 -19.70
CA ALA A 39 31.46 6.00 -18.52
C ALA A 39 30.09 6.68 -18.73
N ASP A 40 29.89 7.35 -19.86
CA ASP A 40 28.63 8.02 -20.20
C ASP A 40 27.47 7.00 -20.28
N LYS A 41 27.73 5.82 -20.87
CA LYS A 41 26.73 4.72 -20.89
C LYS A 41 26.42 4.23 -19.49
N ALA A 42 27.44 4.04 -18.64
CA ALA A 42 27.24 3.58 -17.27
C ALA A 42 26.40 4.59 -16.46
N GLU A 43 26.63 5.89 -16.64
CA GLU A 43 25.84 6.95 -16.01
C GLU A 43 24.38 6.94 -16.48
N ILE A 44 24.14 6.81 -17.79
CA ILE A 44 22.78 6.72 -18.34
C ILE A 44 22.05 5.50 -17.80
N ILE A 45 22.72 4.33 -17.77
CA ILE A 45 22.13 3.09 -17.24
C ILE A 45 21.83 3.24 -15.75
N ALA A 46 22.75 3.80 -14.97
CA ALA A 46 22.55 4.01 -13.54
C ALA A 46 21.36 4.96 -13.28
N THR A 47 21.24 6.03 -14.06
CA THR A 47 20.13 6.98 -13.96
C THR A 47 18.81 6.30 -14.32
N TYR A 48 18.79 5.50 -15.39
CA TYR A 48 17.59 4.77 -15.79
C TYR A 48 17.17 3.76 -14.73
N GLN A 49 18.12 2.97 -14.20
CA GLN A 49 17.84 2.01 -13.13
C GLN A 49 17.32 2.70 -11.85
N ALA A 50 17.92 3.82 -11.46
CA ALA A 50 17.46 4.60 -10.31
C ALA A 50 16.03 5.12 -10.53
N SER A 51 15.72 5.62 -11.73
CA SER A 51 14.38 6.10 -12.07
C SER A 51 13.35 4.97 -12.09
N ALA A 52 13.70 3.80 -12.62
CA ALA A 52 12.84 2.62 -12.64
C ALA A 52 12.54 2.12 -11.22
N LEU A 53 13.57 2.01 -10.38
CA LEU A 53 13.40 1.62 -8.98
C LEU A 53 12.53 2.62 -8.20
N ALA A 54 12.75 3.92 -8.41
CA ALA A 54 11.94 4.95 -7.77
C ALA A 54 10.47 4.87 -8.22
N ALA A 55 10.21 4.63 -9.50
CA ALA A 55 8.86 4.43 -10.01
C ALA A 55 8.21 3.19 -9.37
N GLU A 56 8.90 2.04 -9.36
CA GLU A 56 8.41 0.82 -8.72
C GLU A 56 8.10 1.01 -7.23
N GLN A 57 8.98 1.70 -6.49
CA GLN A 57 8.76 2.02 -5.08
C GLN A 57 7.52 2.90 -4.87
N GLN A 58 7.32 3.91 -5.73
CA GLN A 58 6.13 4.76 -5.67
C GLN A 58 4.85 3.98 -5.97
N TYR A 59 4.88 3.09 -6.98
CA TYR A 59 3.77 2.21 -7.29
C TYR A 59 3.46 1.26 -6.14
N ALA A 60 4.49 0.63 -5.54
CA ALA A 60 4.34 -0.25 -4.39
C ALA A 60 3.79 0.49 -3.17
N ALA A 61 4.25 1.71 -2.90
CA ALA A 61 3.75 2.55 -1.82
C ALA A 61 2.26 2.89 -2.00
N LYS A 62 1.86 3.30 -3.22
CA LYS A 62 0.45 3.56 -3.53
C LYS A 62 -0.42 2.32 -3.41
N LEU A 63 0.10 1.16 -3.82
CA LEU A 63 -0.60 -0.11 -3.66
C LEU A 63 -0.80 -0.46 -2.19
N ALA A 64 0.24 -0.28 -1.36
CA ALA A 64 0.18 -0.53 0.06
C ALA A 64 -0.81 0.42 0.77
N GLU A 65 -0.83 1.70 0.40
CA GLU A 65 -1.78 2.68 0.91
C GLU A 65 -3.23 2.31 0.55
N ALA A 66 -3.49 1.98 -0.72
CA ALA A 66 -4.80 1.54 -1.17
C ALA A 66 -5.25 0.23 -0.48
N ALA A 67 -4.33 -0.70 -0.25
CA ALA A 67 -4.61 -1.93 0.48
C ALA A 67 -4.95 -1.65 1.95
N ALA A 68 -4.21 -0.74 2.61
CA ALA A 68 -4.48 -0.34 3.99
C ALA A 68 -5.83 0.37 4.13
N GLU A 69 -6.17 1.25 3.20
CA GLU A 69 -7.48 1.91 3.18
C GLU A 69 -8.62 0.90 2.99
N LYS A 70 -8.47 -0.02 2.03
CA LYS A 70 -9.44 -1.11 1.82
C LYS A 70 -9.63 -1.93 3.09
N GLN A 71 -8.54 -2.32 3.75
CA GLN A 71 -8.60 -3.09 4.99
C GLN A 71 -9.34 -2.33 6.09
N LYS A 72 -9.04 -1.04 6.27
CA LYS A 72 -9.73 -0.18 7.23
C LYS A 72 -11.24 -0.14 6.99
N TRP A 73 -11.68 -0.02 5.73
CA TRP A 73 -13.10 -0.02 5.39
C TRP A 73 -13.76 -1.38 5.63
N MET A 74 -13.07 -2.48 5.33
CA MET A 74 -13.57 -3.83 5.64
C MET A 74 -13.72 -4.05 7.13
N ASP A 75 -12.73 -3.66 7.93
CA ASP A 75 -12.78 -3.79 9.40
C ASP A 75 -13.91 -2.92 9.98
N PHE A 76 -14.10 -1.70 9.46
CA PHE A 76 -15.19 -0.82 9.86
C PHE A 76 -16.57 -1.40 9.51
N ALA A 77 -16.73 -1.95 8.31
CA ALA A 77 -17.98 -2.59 7.90
C ALA A 77 -18.27 -3.86 8.72
N GLN A 78 -17.24 -4.64 9.02
CA GLN A 78 -17.36 -5.84 9.85
C GLN A 78 -17.78 -5.46 11.29
N GLN A 79 -17.19 -4.41 11.84
CA GLN A 79 -17.55 -3.92 13.17
C GLN A 79 -19.01 -3.44 13.21
N GLN A 80 -19.43 -2.62 12.25
CA GLN A 80 -20.83 -2.19 12.16
C GLN A 80 -21.78 -3.38 12.02
N SER A 81 -21.41 -4.40 11.24
CA SER A 81 -22.23 -5.60 11.08
C SER A 81 -22.36 -6.37 12.39
N ARG A 82 -21.30 -6.44 13.20
CA ARG A 82 -21.32 -7.07 14.53
C ARG A 82 -22.17 -6.27 15.51
N ASP A 83 -22.00 -4.96 15.54
CA ASP A 83 -22.75 -4.07 16.44
C ASP A 83 -24.25 -4.13 16.12
N LEU A 84 -24.58 -4.15 14.82
CA LEU A 84 -25.96 -4.32 14.37
C LEU A 84 -26.53 -5.68 14.77
N ALA A 85 -25.79 -6.77 14.55
CA ALA A 85 -26.22 -8.10 14.96
C ALA A 85 -26.41 -8.20 16.49
N ALA A 86 -25.54 -7.58 17.27
CA ALA A 86 -25.66 -7.51 18.73
C ALA A 86 -26.90 -6.71 19.16
N ALA A 87 -27.16 -5.57 18.51
CA ALA A 87 -28.35 -4.77 18.76
C ALA A 87 -29.64 -5.55 18.46
N TYR A 88 -29.69 -6.28 17.34
CA TYR A 88 -30.83 -7.14 17.02
C TYR A 88 -31.04 -8.25 18.05
N GLN A 89 -29.96 -8.91 18.49
CA GLN A 89 -30.07 -9.92 19.54
C GLN A 89 -30.59 -9.36 20.87
N GLU A 90 -30.19 -8.13 21.21
CA GLU A 90 -30.67 -7.48 22.42
C GLU A 90 -32.16 -7.11 22.30
N ILE A 91 -32.58 -6.60 21.15
CA ILE A 91 -34.00 -6.34 20.85
C ILE A 91 -34.81 -7.63 20.95
N ASP A 92 -34.34 -8.73 20.36
CA ASP A 92 -35.04 -10.03 20.41
C ASP A 92 -35.17 -10.55 21.84
N ARG A 93 -34.11 -10.41 22.65
CA ARG A 93 -34.15 -10.78 24.08
C ARG A 93 -35.15 -9.94 24.87
N GLN A 94 -35.15 -8.62 24.65
CA GLN A 94 -36.09 -7.72 25.31
C GLN A 94 -37.53 -8.03 24.89
N ALA A 95 -37.78 -8.31 23.62
CA ALA A 95 -39.09 -8.71 23.12
C ALA A 95 -39.57 -10.01 23.78
N ALA A 96 -38.73 -11.05 23.83
CA ALA A 96 -39.07 -12.32 24.48
C ALA A 96 -39.29 -12.16 26.01
N GLN A 97 -38.51 -11.32 26.67
CA GLN A 97 -38.71 -11.01 28.09
C GLN A 97 -40.02 -10.25 28.33
N LEU A 98 -40.35 -9.29 27.47
CA LEU A 98 -41.58 -8.52 27.56
C LEU A 98 -42.80 -9.43 27.31
N GLU A 99 -42.75 -10.30 26.30
CA GLU A 99 -43.80 -11.29 26.03
C GLU A 99 -44.04 -12.19 27.25
N LYS A 100 -42.97 -12.72 27.84
CA LYS A 100 -43.07 -13.52 29.07
C LYS A 100 -43.65 -12.74 30.25
N GLN A 101 -43.25 -11.48 30.43
CA GLN A 101 -43.80 -10.62 31.49
C GLN A 101 -45.28 -10.35 31.29
N ILE A 102 -45.72 -10.13 30.04
CA ILE A 102 -47.14 -9.96 29.71
C ILE A 102 -47.91 -11.22 30.08
N ASP A 103 -47.46 -12.40 29.63
CA ASP A 103 -48.11 -13.68 29.91
C ASP A 103 -48.23 -13.95 31.42
N GLU A 104 -47.14 -13.76 32.17
CA GLU A 104 -47.13 -13.92 33.63
C GLU A 104 -48.09 -12.93 34.32
N THR A 105 -48.18 -11.71 33.82
CA THR A 105 -49.03 -10.65 34.40
C THR A 105 -50.51 -10.93 34.12
N VAL A 106 -50.85 -11.34 32.90
CA VAL A 106 -52.20 -11.76 32.52
C VAL A 106 -52.63 -12.99 33.34
N GLN A 107 -51.72 -13.95 33.54
CA GLN A 107 -51.99 -15.13 34.36
C GLN A 107 -52.24 -14.76 35.84
N LYS A 108 -51.52 -13.77 36.39
CA LYS A 108 -51.72 -13.26 37.76
C LYS A 108 -53.07 -12.55 37.93
N ASP A 109 -53.47 -11.73 36.97
CA ASP A 109 -54.75 -11.03 37.01
C ASP A 109 -55.95 -12.02 36.97
N GLY A 110 -55.77 -13.17 36.31
CA GLY A 110 -56.69 -14.30 36.35
C GLY A 110 -58.02 -14.09 35.59
N GLY A 111 -58.71 -15.19 35.25
CA GLY A 111 -59.93 -15.17 34.41
C GLY A 111 -61.19 -14.57 35.03
N GLY A 112 -61.12 -14.03 36.26
CA GLY A 112 -62.24 -13.38 36.94
C GLY A 112 -62.45 -11.92 36.54
N PHE A 113 -61.49 -11.32 35.82
CA PHE A 113 -61.58 -9.96 35.31
C PHE A 113 -62.13 -9.94 33.88
N ASN A 114 -63.23 -9.22 33.66
CA ASN A 114 -63.82 -8.98 32.33
C ASN A 114 -63.12 -7.83 31.56
N GLY A 115 -61.88 -7.48 31.90
CA GLY A 115 -61.10 -6.34 31.38
C GLY A 115 -59.61 -6.41 31.77
N ILE A 116 -58.84 -5.34 31.57
CA ILE A 116 -57.42 -5.28 31.98
C ILE A 116 -57.34 -5.30 33.52
N GLY A 117 -56.67 -6.32 34.09
CA GLY A 117 -56.48 -6.45 35.53
C GLY A 117 -55.43 -5.47 36.09
N SER A 118 -55.38 -5.36 37.42
CA SER A 118 -54.58 -4.32 38.09
C SER A 118 -53.08 -4.44 37.83
N ASP A 119 -52.55 -5.66 37.72
CA ASP A 119 -51.13 -5.84 37.46
C ASP A 119 -50.78 -5.53 35.99
N SER A 120 -51.68 -5.85 35.05
CA SER A 120 -51.55 -5.48 33.64
C SER A 120 -51.59 -3.96 33.42
N VAL A 121 -52.44 -3.22 34.15
CA VAL A 121 -52.45 -1.73 34.10
C VAL A 121 -51.13 -1.15 34.59
N ARG A 122 -50.56 -1.67 35.69
CA ARG A 122 -49.25 -1.22 36.20
C ARG A 122 -48.12 -1.50 35.21
N LEU A 123 -48.12 -2.66 34.57
CA LEU A 123 -47.15 -2.99 33.52
C LEU A 123 -47.25 -2.00 32.35
N TYR A 124 -48.47 -1.67 31.91
CA TYR A 124 -48.72 -0.73 30.81
C TYR A 124 -48.30 0.70 31.16
N ASN A 125 -48.65 1.19 32.36
CA ASN A 125 -48.24 2.51 32.84
C ASN A 125 -46.72 2.63 32.94
N ARG A 126 -46.05 1.59 33.43
CA ARG A 126 -44.58 1.52 33.47
C ARG A 126 -43.96 1.59 32.07
N ALA A 127 -44.53 0.89 31.09
CA ALA A 127 -44.07 0.92 29.70
C ALA A 127 -44.25 2.29 29.04
N LEU A 128 -45.28 3.04 29.42
CA LEU A 128 -45.54 4.41 28.97
C LEU A 128 -44.72 5.49 29.70
N GLY A 129 -43.85 5.09 30.65
CA GLY A 129 -43.08 6.03 31.46
C GLY A 129 -43.90 6.71 32.56
N HIS A 130 -45.14 6.29 32.76
CA HIS A 130 -45.95 6.60 33.93
C HIS A 130 -45.59 5.59 35.04
N ALA A 131 -44.32 5.56 35.43
CA ALA A 131 -43.95 4.91 36.69
C ALA A 131 -44.51 5.78 37.82
N ASP A 132 -45.19 5.14 38.79
CA ASP A 132 -45.80 5.77 39.97
C ASP A 132 -44.92 6.86 40.62
#